data_AF-A0A9W4ERW9-F1
#
_entry.id   AF-A0A9W4ERW9-F1
#
_cell.length_a   1.000
_cell.length_b   1.000
_cell.length_c   1.000
_cell.angle_alpha   90.00
_cell.angle_beta   90.00
_cell.angle_gamma   90.00
#
_symmetry.space_group_name_H-M   'P 1'
#
loop_
_entity.id
_entity.type
_entity.pdbx_description
1 polymer ?
#
loop_
_entity_poly.entity_id
_entity_poly.type
_entity_poly.pdbx_seq_one_letter_code
_entity_poly.pdbx_strand_id
1 'polypeptide(L)'
;MTKQLSFLPKIDRTATQEELEGVLESVRIHRQFGMMRKEMKVTPSYEMREHGPTHTVGKPLEDVAIANIQQSKREEWLERMSVRIDQFLNRLGNGRAGSIQRDIIYKRYLEEEDVCDYMVYNEIGMSERTYRRWKSKAFYKLAFALGLEVYETEETGGNE
;
A
#
# COMPACT_ATOMS: atom_id res chain seq x y z
N MET A 1 -16.28 -23.44 -30.90
CA MET A 1 -16.53 -22.20 -30.13
C MET A 1 -15.46 -21.20 -30.53
N THR A 2 -15.87 -20.07 -31.10
CA THR A 2 -14.96 -19.01 -31.56
C THR A 2 -14.28 -18.37 -30.36
N LYS A 3 -12.96 -18.49 -30.27
CA LYS A 3 -12.13 -17.84 -29.25
C LYS A 3 -12.21 -16.34 -29.52
N GLN A 4 -13.00 -15.61 -28.75
CA GLN A 4 -13.06 -14.16 -28.82
C GLN A 4 -11.71 -13.62 -28.36
N LEU A 5 -10.94 -13.01 -29.27
CA LEU A 5 -9.70 -12.34 -28.94
C LEU A 5 -10.04 -11.13 -28.05
N SER A 6 -9.76 -11.22 -26.76
CA SER A 6 -9.87 -10.09 -25.84
C SER A 6 -8.72 -9.13 -26.09
N PHE A 7 -9.02 -7.88 -26.43
CA PHE A 7 -8.04 -6.82 -26.67
C PHE A 7 -7.33 -6.33 -25.39
N LEU A 8 -7.93 -6.56 -24.22
CA LEU A 8 -7.39 -6.07 -22.95
C LEU A 8 -6.37 -7.06 -22.36
N PRO A 9 -5.23 -6.57 -21.86
CA PRO A 9 -4.25 -7.40 -21.16
C PRO A 9 -4.87 -8.02 -19.89
N LYS A 10 -4.46 -9.25 -19.58
CA LYS A 10 -4.95 -9.97 -18.40
C LYS A 10 -4.27 -9.44 -17.14
N ILE A 11 -5.06 -9.16 -16.12
CA ILE A 11 -4.58 -8.60 -14.84
C ILE A 11 -4.33 -9.75 -13.86
N ASP A 12 -3.14 -9.73 -13.24
CA ASP A 12 -2.84 -10.58 -12.10
C ASP A 12 -3.58 -10.04 -10.87
N ARG A 13 -4.64 -10.75 -10.50
CA ARG A 13 -5.54 -10.35 -9.42
C ARG A 13 -4.84 -10.41 -8.06
N THR A 14 -3.99 -11.40 -7.87
CA THR A 14 -3.30 -11.65 -6.61
C THR A 14 -2.19 -10.63 -6.39
N ALA A 15 -1.36 -10.39 -7.42
CA ALA A 15 -0.30 -9.39 -7.35
C ALA A 15 -0.88 -7.98 -7.21
N THR A 16 -1.93 -7.63 -7.96
CA THR A 16 -2.60 -6.32 -7.81
C THR A 16 -3.21 -6.15 -6.42
N GLN A 17 -3.71 -7.23 -5.82
CA GLN A 17 -4.24 -7.19 -4.46
C GLN A 17 -3.14 -6.91 -3.45
N GLU A 18 -2.05 -7.67 -3.50
CA GLU A 18 -0.91 -7.52 -2.58
C GLU A 18 -0.29 -6.12 -2.66
N GLU A 19 -0.05 -5.62 -3.87
CA GLU A 19 0.48 -4.28 -4.10
C GLU A 19 -0.44 -3.21 -3.51
N LEU A 20 -1.74 -3.23 -3.83
CA LEU A 20 -2.66 -2.21 -3.33
C LEU A 20 -2.88 -2.32 -1.82
N GLU A 21 -2.96 -3.52 -1.25
CA GLU A 21 -3.07 -3.71 0.21
C GLU A 21 -1.82 -3.19 0.94
N GLY A 22 -0.61 -3.46 0.42
CA GLY A 22 0.63 -2.95 0.98
C GLY A 22 0.74 -1.42 0.93
N VAL A 23 0.25 -0.79 -0.15
CA VAL A 23 0.18 0.67 -0.23
C VAL A 23 -0.82 1.25 0.79
N LEU A 24 -2.01 0.65 0.90
CA LEU A 24 -3.04 1.11 1.84
C LEU A 24 -2.58 0.97 3.29
N GLU A 25 -1.93 -0.14 3.63
CA GLU A 25 -1.33 -0.36 4.94
C GLU A 25 -0.24 0.68 5.24
N SER A 26 0.68 0.90 4.30
CA SER A 26 1.74 1.90 4.46
C SER A 26 1.17 3.31 4.67
N VAL A 27 0.11 3.66 3.96
CA VAL A 27 -0.59 4.95 4.12
C VAL A 27 -1.31 5.03 5.47
N ARG A 28 -1.96 3.96 5.92
CA ARG A 28 -2.61 3.90 7.24
C ARG A 28 -1.60 4.13 8.37
N ILE A 29 -0.49 3.38 8.35
CA ILE A 29 0.59 3.51 9.34
C ILE A 29 1.14 4.94 9.34
N HIS A 30 1.36 5.51 8.14
CA HIS A 30 1.84 6.87 8.01
C HIS A 30 0.86 7.91 8.59
N ARG A 31 -0.46 7.74 8.39
CA ARG A 31 -1.49 8.61 8.99
C ARG A 31 -1.53 8.52 10.51
N GLN A 32 -1.34 7.33 11.07
CA GLN A 32 -1.44 7.10 12.51
C GLN A 32 -0.21 7.55 13.29
N PHE A 33 0.99 7.17 12.82
CA PHE A 33 2.22 7.36 13.57
C PHE A 33 3.11 8.50 13.04
N GLY A 34 2.89 8.94 11.79
CA GLY A 34 3.88 9.74 11.09
C GLY A 34 5.20 8.98 10.91
N MET A 35 6.26 9.68 10.48
CA MET A 35 7.60 9.10 10.39
C MET A 35 8.49 9.60 11.53
N MET A 36 9.09 8.66 12.25
CA MET A 36 10.15 8.97 13.21
C MET A 36 11.49 9.07 12.48
N ARG A 37 12.18 10.20 12.64
CA ARG A 37 13.51 10.42 12.09
C ARG A 37 14.53 9.60 12.86
N LYS A 38 15.53 9.07 12.14
CA LYS A 38 16.66 8.39 12.77
C LYS A 38 17.53 9.44 13.46
N GLU A 39 17.69 9.29 14.77
CA GLU A 39 18.58 10.13 15.56
C GLU A 39 19.98 9.52 15.65
N MET A 40 20.97 10.38 15.86
CA MET A 40 22.33 9.92 16.10
C MET A 40 22.42 9.25 17.47
N LYS A 41 23.14 8.13 17.54
CA LYS A 41 23.47 7.50 18.82
C LYS A 41 24.45 8.39 19.57
N VAL A 42 23.98 9.04 20.63
CA VAL A 42 24.81 9.85 21.53
C VAL A 42 25.41 9.00 22.67
N THR A 43 24.77 7.87 23.00
CA THR A 43 25.19 7.02 24.10
C THR A 43 26.41 6.16 23.74
N PRO A 44 27.54 6.29 24.46
CA PRO A 44 28.68 5.39 24.27
C PRO A 44 28.33 3.96 24.70
N SER A 45 28.89 2.96 24.01
CA SER A 45 28.83 1.56 24.46
C SER A 45 30.02 1.27 25.38
N TYR A 46 29.76 0.86 26.62
CA TYR A 46 30.81 0.57 27.61
C TYR A 46 31.26 -0.90 27.64
N GLU A 47 30.80 -1.71 26.68
CA GLU A 47 31.20 -3.11 26.58
C GLU A 47 32.67 -3.23 26.15
N MET A 48 33.40 -4.12 26.81
CA MET A 48 34.78 -4.45 26.42
C MET A 48 34.75 -5.13 25.05
N ARG A 49 35.16 -4.39 24.02
CA ARG A 49 35.27 -4.89 22.65
C ARG A 49 36.72 -5.25 22.37
N GLU A 50 36.98 -6.53 22.15
CA GLU A 50 38.26 -6.96 21.59
C GLU A 50 38.27 -6.60 20.10
N HIS A 51 39.04 -5.57 19.73
CA HIS A 51 39.19 -5.11 18.35
C HIS A 51 40.67 -5.05 17.93
N GLY A 52 40.96 -5.59 16.74
CA GLY A 52 42.22 -5.38 16.02
C GLY A 52 42.19 -4.12 15.14
N PRO A 53 43.27 -3.80 14.40
CA PRO A 53 43.32 -2.60 13.55
C PRO A 53 42.35 -2.72 12.36
N THR A 54 41.20 -2.06 12.45
CA THR A 54 40.15 -2.13 11.41
C THR A 54 40.45 -1.24 10.20
N HIS A 55 41.35 -0.26 10.32
CA HIS A 55 41.74 0.73 9.29
C HIS A 55 40.57 1.50 8.64
N THR A 56 39.35 1.39 9.17
CA THR A 56 38.15 2.07 8.68
C THR A 56 37.67 3.08 9.72
N VAL A 57 37.39 4.31 9.26
CA VAL A 57 36.79 5.36 10.09
C VAL A 57 35.27 5.27 9.93
N GLY A 58 34.55 4.92 11.00
CA GLY A 58 33.10 4.93 10.99
C GLY A 58 32.56 6.36 10.86
N LYS A 59 31.54 6.56 10.02
CA LYS A 59 30.93 7.87 9.76
C LYS A 59 29.45 7.90 10.17
N PRO A 60 29.14 7.76 11.47
CA PRO A 60 27.77 7.59 11.95
C PRO A 60 26.85 8.77 11.61
N LEU A 61 27.39 9.99 11.51
CA LEU A 61 26.62 11.16 11.09
C LEU A 61 26.14 11.04 9.63
N GLU A 62 27.04 10.66 8.72
CA GLU A 62 26.72 10.52 7.30
C GLU A 62 25.69 9.40 7.10
N ASP A 63 25.86 8.27 7.78
CA ASP A 63 24.93 7.14 7.71
C ASP A 63 23.51 7.51 8.17
N VAL A 64 23.40 8.27 9.26
CA VAL A 64 22.11 8.76 9.78
C VAL A 64 21.49 9.79 8.83
N ALA A 65 22.29 10.70 8.29
CA ALA A 65 21.81 11.70 7.33
C ALA A 65 21.28 11.04 6.04
N ILE A 66 21.99 10.06 5.49
CA ILE A 66 21.57 9.32 4.29
C ILE A 66 20.26 8.57 4.55
N ALA A 67 20.15 7.88 5.70
CA ALA A 67 18.92 7.17 6.08
C ALA A 67 17.72 8.13 6.17
N ASN A 68 17.90 9.29 6.78
CA ASN A 68 16.84 10.30 6.89
C ASN A 68 16.44 10.88 5.53
N ILE A 69 17.38 11.09 4.61
CA ILE A 69 17.07 11.56 3.24
C ILE A 69 16.25 10.52 2.47
N GLN A 70 16.64 9.24 2.54
CA GLN A 70 15.89 8.16 1.91
C GLN A 70 14.47 8.06 2.50
N GLN A 71 14.36 8.22 3.82
CA GLN A 71 13.07 8.23 4.51
C GLN A 71 12.19 9.41 4.08
N SER A 72 12.75 10.62 3.89
CA SER A 72 12.00 11.77 3.36
C SER A 72 11.37 11.48 2.00
N LYS A 73 12.10 10.84 1.08
CA LYS A 73 11.56 10.50 -0.24
C LYS A 73 10.36 9.54 -0.15
N ARG A 74 10.45 8.57 0.77
CA ARG A 74 9.35 7.65 1.05
C ARG A 74 8.16 8.38 1.69
N GLU A 75 8.43 9.31 2.60
CA GLU A 75 7.42 10.16 3.23
C GLU A 75 6.64 10.97 2.20
N GLU A 76 7.33 11.72 1.33
CA GLU A 76 6.70 12.50 0.26
C GLU A 76 5.87 11.62 -0.70
N TRP A 77 6.32 10.39 -0.94
CA TRP A 77 5.56 9.45 -1.76
C TRP A 77 4.27 8.98 -1.05
N LEU A 78 4.35 8.65 0.25
CA LEU A 78 3.20 8.25 1.06
C LEU A 78 2.19 9.39 1.22
N GLU A 79 2.66 10.61 1.44
CA GLU A 79 1.81 11.80 1.51
C GLU A 79 1.06 12.00 0.19
N ARG A 80 1.77 11.95 -0.94
CA ARG A 80 1.15 12.03 -2.27
C ARG A 80 0.12 10.91 -2.48
N MET A 81 0.43 9.70 -2.05
CA MET A 81 -0.48 8.56 -2.18
C MET A 81 -1.72 8.73 -1.31
N SER A 82 -1.54 9.19 -0.07
CA SER A 82 -2.63 9.53 0.86
C SER A 82 -3.58 10.55 0.23
N VAL A 83 -3.05 11.63 -0.35
CA VAL A 83 -3.86 12.65 -1.03
C VAL A 83 -4.60 12.07 -2.23
N ARG A 84 -3.97 11.21 -3.03
CA ARG A 84 -4.63 10.55 -4.18
C ARG A 84 -5.76 9.64 -3.74
N ILE A 85 -5.58 8.88 -2.66
CA ILE A 85 -6.62 8.03 -2.07
C ILE A 85 -7.80 8.89 -1.63
N ASP A 86 -7.57 9.99 -0.91
CA ASP A 86 -8.64 10.88 -0.47
C ASP A 86 -9.37 11.52 -1.65
N GLN A 87 -8.65 11.96 -2.67
CA GLN A 87 -9.25 12.46 -3.91
C GLN A 87 -10.10 11.41 -4.60
N PHE A 88 -9.63 10.16 -4.67
CA PHE A 88 -10.40 9.05 -5.23
C PHE A 88 -11.69 8.80 -4.43
N LEU A 89 -11.59 8.71 -3.10
CA LEU A 89 -12.74 8.48 -2.22
C LEU A 89 -13.79 9.59 -2.36
N ASN A 90 -13.35 10.85 -2.51
CA ASN A 90 -14.22 11.98 -2.77
C ASN A 90 -14.90 11.90 -4.15
N ARG A 91 -14.17 11.42 -5.17
CA ARG A 91 -14.68 11.28 -6.56
C ARG A 91 -15.66 10.13 -6.77
N LEU A 92 -15.74 9.15 -5.87
CA LEU A 92 -16.74 8.06 -5.95
C LEU A 92 -18.20 8.57 -5.92
N GLY A 93 -18.40 9.84 -5.58
CA GLY A 93 -19.70 10.51 -5.60
C GLY A 93 -20.55 10.21 -4.36
N ASN A 94 -21.64 10.96 -4.21
CA ASN A 94 -22.52 10.87 -3.04
C ASN A 94 -23.71 9.93 -3.24
N GLY A 95 -23.77 9.22 -4.37
CA GLY A 95 -24.79 8.19 -4.59
C GLY A 95 -24.58 6.98 -3.67
N ARG A 96 -25.62 6.18 -3.47
CA ARG A 96 -25.57 4.97 -2.63
C ARG A 96 -24.40 4.04 -2.98
N ALA A 97 -24.15 3.85 -4.27
CA ALA A 97 -23.04 3.04 -4.77
C ALA A 97 -21.66 3.60 -4.38
N GLY A 98 -21.49 4.92 -4.48
CA GLY A 98 -20.24 5.61 -4.12
C GLY A 98 -19.98 5.56 -2.63
N SER A 99 -21.01 5.83 -1.81
CA SER A 99 -20.94 5.73 -0.35
C SER A 99 -20.53 4.33 0.09
N ILE A 100 -21.18 3.28 -0.42
CA ILE A 100 -20.83 1.90 -0.06
C ILE A 100 -19.37 1.57 -0.42
N GLN A 101 -18.90 1.99 -1.60
CA GLN A 101 -17.51 1.75 -1.99
C GLN A 101 -16.51 2.49 -1.09
N ARG A 102 -16.84 3.74 -0.73
CA ARG A 102 -16.04 4.54 0.20
C ARG A 102 -15.99 3.90 1.58
N ASP A 103 -17.13 3.51 2.13
CA ASP A 103 -17.23 2.89 3.46
C ASP A 103 -16.47 1.57 3.51
N ILE A 104 -16.57 0.74 2.47
CA ILE A 104 -15.81 -0.51 2.40
C ILE A 104 -14.31 -0.23 2.43
N ILE A 105 -13.81 0.71 1.62
CA ILE A 105 -12.36 1.01 1.58
C ILE A 105 -11.90 1.60 2.91
N TYR A 106 -12.64 2.58 3.44
CA TYR A 106 -12.27 3.29 4.65
C TYR A 106 -12.24 2.36 5.86
N LYS A 107 -13.36 1.67 6.15
CA LYS A 107 -13.49 0.81 7.32
C LYS A 107 -12.57 -0.41 7.29
N ARG A 108 -12.39 -1.00 6.11
CA ARG A 108 -11.57 -2.22 5.97
C ARG A 108 -10.06 -1.93 5.99
N TYR A 109 -9.62 -0.83 5.39
CA TYR A 109 -8.21 -0.65 5.07
C TYR A 109 -7.57 0.60 5.69
N LEU A 110 -8.35 1.64 6.03
CA LEU A 110 -7.80 2.93 6.47
C LEU A 110 -8.12 3.30 7.92
N GLU A 111 -9.19 2.75 8.51
CA GLU A 111 -9.66 3.11 9.84
C GLU A 111 -8.87 2.41 10.95
N GLU A 112 -9.06 1.11 11.12
CA GLU A 112 -8.41 0.32 12.16
C GLU A 112 -7.53 -0.79 11.57
N GLU A 113 -6.61 -1.29 12.40
CA GLU A 113 -5.84 -2.50 12.13
C GLU A 113 -6.69 -3.75 12.42
N ASP A 114 -6.42 -4.85 11.71
CA ASP A 114 -7.06 -6.16 11.90
C ASP A 114 -8.60 -6.25 11.72
N VAL A 115 -9.21 -5.28 11.04
CA VAL A 115 -10.63 -5.30 10.74
C VAL A 115 -10.99 -6.43 9.78
N CYS A 116 -11.79 -7.38 10.24
CA CYS A 116 -12.22 -8.54 9.46
C CYS A 116 -13.45 -8.24 8.57
N ASP A 117 -13.61 -8.98 7.46
CA ASP A 117 -14.63 -8.69 6.44
C ASP A 117 -16.03 -8.84 7.04
N TYR A 118 -16.19 -9.76 7.99
CA TYR A 118 -17.43 -9.98 8.72
C TYR A 118 -17.83 -8.82 9.62
N MET A 119 -16.88 -8.10 10.20
CA MET A 119 -17.18 -6.92 11.00
C MET A 119 -17.74 -5.84 10.09
N VAL A 120 -17.06 -5.59 8.96
CA VAL A 120 -17.43 -4.52 8.01
C VAL A 120 -18.80 -4.76 7.39
N TYR A 121 -19.09 -5.95 6.86
CA TYR A 121 -20.40 -6.16 6.21
C TYR A 121 -21.55 -6.20 7.21
N ASN A 122 -21.31 -6.65 8.46
CA ASN A 122 -22.33 -6.61 9.51
C ASN A 122 -22.65 -5.16 9.88
N GLU A 123 -21.64 -4.32 10.02
CA GLU A 123 -21.80 -2.91 10.37
C GLU A 123 -22.49 -2.11 9.25
N ILE A 124 -22.16 -2.38 7.98
CA ILE A 124 -22.83 -1.74 6.84
C ILE A 124 -24.23 -2.32 6.59
N GLY A 125 -24.57 -3.47 7.20
CA GLY A 125 -25.86 -4.14 7.01
C GLY A 125 -26.00 -4.80 5.64
N MET A 126 -24.95 -5.46 5.16
CA MET A 126 -24.93 -6.16 3.88
C MET A 126 -24.75 -7.68 4.03
N SER A 127 -25.30 -8.43 3.07
CA SER A 127 -24.93 -9.84 2.91
C SER A 127 -23.48 -9.98 2.41
N GLU A 128 -22.81 -11.05 2.85
CA GLU A 128 -21.44 -11.36 2.44
C GLU A 128 -21.24 -11.37 0.92
N ARG A 129 -22.16 -12.00 0.18
CA ARG A 129 -22.11 -12.07 -1.29
C ARG A 129 -22.13 -10.68 -1.92
N THR A 130 -22.98 -9.79 -1.41
CA THR A 130 -23.08 -8.41 -1.88
C THR A 130 -21.81 -7.64 -1.55
N TYR A 131 -21.30 -7.78 -0.32
CA TYR A 131 -20.06 -7.17 0.13
C TYR A 131 -18.87 -7.55 -0.76
N ARG A 132 -18.63 -8.85 -0.99
CA ARG A 132 -17.51 -9.33 -1.82
C ARG A 132 -17.52 -8.72 -3.24
N ARG A 133 -18.71 -8.57 -3.83
CA ARG A 133 -18.89 -7.96 -5.16
C ARG A 133 -18.61 -6.45 -5.16
N TRP A 134 -19.03 -5.73 -4.13
CA TRP A 134 -18.77 -4.29 -4.03
C TRP A 134 -17.31 -4.02 -3.67
N LYS A 135 -16.73 -4.81 -2.77
CA LYS A 135 -15.31 -4.80 -2.40
C LYS A 135 -14.44 -4.98 -3.65
N SER A 136 -14.65 -6.04 -4.43
CA SER A 136 -13.85 -6.28 -5.63
C SER A 136 -13.94 -5.11 -6.62
N LYS A 137 -15.14 -4.56 -6.84
CA LYS A 137 -15.32 -3.40 -7.73
C LYS A 137 -14.63 -2.14 -7.22
N ALA A 138 -14.73 -1.86 -5.92
CA ALA A 138 -14.09 -0.70 -5.30
C ALA A 138 -12.57 -0.82 -5.41
N PHE A 139 -12.05 -2.02 -5.15
CA PHE A 139 -10.64 -2.35 -5.15
C PHE A 139 -10.00 -2.19 -6.54
N TYR A 140 -10.61 -2.74 -7.60
CA TYR A 140 -10.11 -2.52 -8.96
C TYR A 140 -10.17 -1.05 -9.39
N LYS A 141 -11.26 -0.35 -9.07
CA LYS A 141 -11.35 1.09 -9.39
C LYS A 141 -10.23 1.89 -8.72
N LEU A 142 -9.90 1.55 -7.47
CA LEU A 142 -8.83 2.19 -6.73
C LEU A 142 -7.46 1.84 -7.33
N ALA A 143 -7.21 0.56 -7.64
CA ALA A 143 -5.97 0.11 -8.26
C ALA A 143 -5.69 0.87 -9.57
N PHE A 144 -6.68 0.95 -10.47
CA PHE A 144 -6.57 1.70 -11.72
C PHE A 144 -6.43 3.22 -11.51
N ALA A 145 -7.08 3.78 -10.49
CA ALA A 145 -6.95 5.20 -10.21
C ALA A 145 -5.56 5.57 -9.69
N LEU A 146 -4.89 4.64 -9.00
CA LEU A 146 -3.53 4.82 -8.49
C LEU A 146 -2.45 4.37 -9.48
N GLY A 147 -2.81 3.56 -10.48
CA GLY A 147 -1.88 2.95 -11.44
C GLY A 147 -1.08 1.80 -10.84
N LEU A 148 -1.72 1.01 -9.96
CA LEU A 148 -1.10 -0.11 -9.23
C LEU A 148 -1.51 -1.47 -9.79
N GLU A 149 -2.12 -1.51 -10.97
CA GLU A 149 -2.49 -2.77 -11.60
C GLU A 149 -1.27 -3.52 -12.14
N VAL A 150 -1.20 -4.82 -11.83
CA VAL A 150 -0.15 -5.73 -12.31
C VAL A 150 -0.73 -6.59 -13.42
N TYR A 151 -0.09 -6.58 -14.58
CA TYR A 151 -0.49 -7.38 -15.73
C TYR A 151 0.26 -8.70 -15.75
N GLU A 152 -0.43 -9.78 -16.11
CA GLU A 152 0.22 -11.06 -16.37
C GLU A 152 1.16 -10.90 -17.56
N THR A 153 2.40 -11.36 -17.40
CA THR A 153 3.35 -11.42 -18.51
C THR A 153 2.93 -12.57 -19.40
N GLU A 154 2.39 -12.28 -20.59
CA GLU A 154 2.23 -13.31 -21.61
C GLU A 154 3.64 -13.70 -22.06
N GLU A 155 4.15 -14.82 -21.57
CA GLU A 155 5.30 -15.48 -22.19
C GLU A 155 4.95 -15.67 -23.65
N THR A 156 5.54 -14.82 -24.49
CA THR A 156 5.45 -14.96 -25.93
C THR A 156 6.28 -16.19 -26.23
N GLY A 157 5.63 -17.35 -26.23
CA GLY A 157 6.20 -18.62 -26.66
C GLY A 157 6.66 -18.46 -28.10
N GLY A 158 7.91 -18.04 -28.27
CA GLY A 158 8.67 -18.20 -29.49
C GLY A 158 8.83 -19.69 -29.71
N ASN A 159 7.88 -20.28 -30.42
CA ASN A 159 8.12 -21.54 -31.09
C ASN A 159 9.15 -21.25 -32.19
N GLU A 160 10.41 -21.63 -31.91
CA GLU A 160 11.40 -21.92 -32.96
C GLU A 160 10.91 -23.06 -33.87
#